data_AF-A0A9D2NLL6-F1
#
_entry.id   AF-A0A9D2NLL6-F1
#
_cell.length_a   1.000
_cell.length_b   1.000
_cell.length_c   1.000
_cell.angle_alpha   90.00
_cell.angle_beta   90.00
_cell.angle_gamma   90.00
#
_symmetry.space_group_name_H-M   'P 1'
#
loop_
_entity.id
_entity.type
_entity.pdbx_description
1 polymer ?
#
loop_
_entity_poly.entity_id
_entity_poly.type
_entity_poly.pdbx_seq_one_letter_code
_entity_poly.pdbx_strand_id
1 'polypeptide(L)'
;MKNKIRKMLLLICAMMLAFALTACGGSGNDSDTADDTQTEDNSAAGDDTAADDDAAADDTSEDDGAVTGKYASIQEFIESDMMQEQLATQMSSLEGSGMSMELSAEDNKLIYSFKIDDPDLSAAMDASALESSLDSQASTFESVAGVLPAAIDVENPVVVVRYLDSDGNELASREFAASDDTADDAAADTAE
;
A
#
# COMPACT_ATOMS: atom_id res chain seq x y z
N MET A 1 -6.65 2.41 -18.51
CA MET A 1 -5.66 2.67 -17.43
C MET A 1 -6.26 2.46 -16.05
N LYS A 2 -7.54 2.82 -15.82
CA LYS A 2 -8.35 2.45 -14.63
C LYS A 2 -8.19 0.99 -14.18
N ASN A 3 -8.23 0.03 -15.10
CA ASN A 3 -8.07 -1.40 -14.76
C ASN A 3 -6.65 -1.74 -14.29
N LYS A 4 -5.64 -0.99 -14.72
CA LYS A 4 -4.24 -1.16 -14.30
C LYS A 4 -3.99 -0.49 -12.96
N ILE A 5 -4.53 0.72 -12.74
CA ILE A 5 -4.49 1.43 -11.46
C ILE A 5 -5.25 0.64 -10.40
N ARG A 6 -6.46 0.13 -10.70
CA ARG A 6 -7.22 -0.75 -9.80
C ARG A 6 -6.47 -2.03 -9.44
N LYS A 7 -5.80 -2.65 -10.42
CA LYS A 7 -4.97 -3.84 -10.17
C LYS A 7 -3.74 -3.53 -9.32
N MET A 8 -3.09 -2.40 -9.56
CA MET A 8 -1.92 -1.97 -8.81
C MET A 8 -2.28 -1.56 -7.38
N LEU A 9 -3.39 -0.84 -7.21
CA LEU A 9 -3.95 -0.46 -5.92
C LEU A 9 -4.37 -1.68 -5.09
N LEU A 10 -5.05 -2.66 -5.70
CA LEU A 10 -5.38 -3.93 -5.05
C LEU A 10 -4.14 -4.67 -4.55
N LEU A 11 -3.08 -4.69 -5.35
CA LEU A 11 -1.83 -5.36 -5.01
C LEU A 11 -1.14 -4.66 -3.81
N ILE A 12 -1.16 -3.33 -3.79
CA ILE A 12 -0.57 -2.51 -2.72
C ILE A 12 -1.34 -2.67 -1.39
N CYS A 13 -2.67 -2.57 -1.39
CA CYS A 13 -3.42 -2.72 -0.13
C CYS A 13 -3.46 -4.16 0.38
N ALA A 14 -3.43 -5.16 -0.52
CA ALA A 14 -3.36 -6.57 -0.11
C ALA A 14 -2.05 -6.88 0.63
N MET A 15 -0.94 -6.22 0.27
CA MET A 15 0.31 -6.35 1.01
C MET A 15 0.20 -5.76 2.42
N MET A 16 -0.42 -4.58 2.60
CA MET A 16 -0.56 -3.93 3.92
C MET A 16 -1.34 -4.77 4.96
N LEU A 17 -2.31 -5.58 4.53
CA LEU A 17 -3.15 -6.39 5.42
C LEU A 17 -2.41 -7.58 6.06
N ALA A 18 -1.33 -8.07 5.46
CA ALA A 18 -0.58 -9.20 6.00
C ALA A 18 0.19 -8.87 7.30
N PHE A 19 0.30 -7.59 7.66
CA PHE A 19 1.20 -7.11 8.72
C PHE A 19 0.53 -6.85 10.07
N ALA A 20 -0.81 -6.85 10.14
CA ALA A 20 -1.55 -6.62 11.40
C ALA A 20 -1.48 -7.80 12.40
N LEU A 21 -0.92 -8.95 12.00
CA LEU A 21 -0.94 -10.20 12.78
C LEU A 21 0.37 -10.52 13.52
N THR A 22 1.43 -9.71 13.40
CA THR A 22 2.75 -10.06 13.96
C THR A 22 3.09 -9.41 15.31
N ALA A 23 2.09 -8.96 16.07
CA ALA A 23 2.31 -8.31 17.37
C ALA A 23 1.84 -9.12 18.59
N CYS A 24 1.35 -10.35 18.42
CA CYS A 24 1.04 -11.23 19.57
C CYS A 24 1.38 -12.69 19.27
N GLY A 25 2.63 -13.07 19.52
CA GLY A 25 3.10 -14.45 19.36
C GLY A 25 4.41 -14.69 20.10
N GLY A 26 4.33 -14.79 21.43
CA GLY A 26 5.47 -15.13 22.28
C GLY A 26 6.00 -16.54 22.05
N SER A 27 7.34 -16.64 22.04
CA SER A 27 8.22 -17.79 22.33
C SER A 27 8.20 -19.03 21.44
N GLY A 28 9.35 -19.35 20.82
CA GLY A 28 9.64 -20.70 20.30
C GLY A 28 10.85 -20.86 19.37
N ASN A 29 12.06 -20.68 19.91
CA ASN A 29 13.37 -21.23 19.54
C ASN A 29 13.53 -22.26 18.36
N ASP A 30 14.50 -21.95 17.47
CA ASP A 30 15.36 -22.78 16.58
C ASP A 30 14.84 -24.04 15.86
N SER A 31 15.08 -24.11 14.54
CA SER A 31 16.21 -24.89 13.99
C SER A 31 16.23 -24.87 12.46
N ASP A 32 17.45 -24.79 11.94
CA ASP A 32 17.92 -25.02 10.58
C ASP A 32 17.11 -26.03 9.74
N THR A 33 17.00 -25.76 8.44
CA THR A 33 17.61 -26.61 7.39
C THR A 33 17.51 -25.93 6.04
N ALA A 34 18.66 -25.81 5.40
CA ALA A 34 18.92 -25.36 4.04
C ALA A 34 18.40 -26.34 2.96
N ASP A 35 18.68 -25.98 1.71
CA ASP A 35 18.57 -26.79 0.48
C ASP A 35 17.15 -26.96 -0.09
N ASP A 36 16.90 -26.92 -1.40
CA ASP A 36 17.75 -26.58 -2.54
C ASP A 36 16.85 -26.22 -3.72
N THR A 37 17.44 -25.43 -4.59
CA THR A 37 17.14 -25.08 -5.97
C THR A 37 16.43 -26.14 -6.82
N GLN A 38 15.77 -25.61 -7.86
CA GLN A 38 15.79 -26.09 -9.26
C GLN A 38 14.41 -26.40 -9.84
N THR A 39 13.85 -25.38 -10.50
CA THR A 39 12.80 -25.51 -11.50
C THR A 39 13.45 -25.51 -12.88
N GLU A 40 13.31 -26.63 -13.58
CA GLU A 40 13.56 -26.89 -15.00
C GLU A 40 12.30 -27.69 -15.43
N ASP A 41 11.66 -27.63 -16.60
CA ASP A 41 11.90 -27.03 -17.90
C ASP A 41 10.59 -27.20 -18.71
N ASN A 42 10.24 -26.17 -19.49
CA ASN A 42 9.66 -26.21 -20.85
C ASN A 42 8.44 -27.09 -21.22
N SER A 43 7.41 -26.41 -21.73
CA SER A 43 6.86 -26.80 -23.04
C SER A 43 6.15 -25.63 -23.74
N ALA A 44 6.73 -25.24 -24.87
CA ALA A 44 6.15 -24.40 -25.90
C ALA A 44 5.17 -25.19 -26.80
N ALA A 45 4.12 -24.53 -27.31
CA ALA A 45 3.76 -24.48 -28.74
C ALA A 45 2.33 -23.97 -29.02
N GLY A 46 2.23 -23.09 -30.02
CA GLY A 46 1.06 -22.86 -30.90
C GLY A 46 0.10 -21.76 -30.43
N ASP A 47 -0.42 -20.86 -31.28
CA ASP A 47 -0.34 -20.66 -32.72
C ASP A 47 -0.94 -19.26 -33.00
N ASP A 48 -0.47 -18.62 -34.07
CA ASP A 48 -0.93 -17.31 -34.56
C ASP A 48 -2.40 -17.33 -35.01
N THR A 49 -3.10 -16.17 -34.95
CA THR A 49 -3.90 -15.63 -36.08
C THR A 49 -4.43 -14.24 -35.73
N ALA A 50 -4.21 -13.32 -36.67
CA ALA A 50 -4.54 -11.90 -36.63
C ALA A 50 -5.96 -11.56 -37.12
N ALA A 51 -6.38 -10.33 -36.78
CA ALA A 51 -7.33 -9.44 -37.49
C ALA A 51 -8.83 -9.84 -37.44
N ASP A 52 -9.82 -8.95 -37.38
CA ASP A 52 -9.95 -7.48 -37.51
C ASP A 52 -11.40 -7.08 -37.14
N ASP A 53 -11.64 -5.79 -36.91
CA ASP A 53 -12.90 -5.03 -37.15
C ASP A 53 -14.21 -5.41 -36.38
N ASP A 54 -15.13 -4.52 -36.01
CA ASP A 54 -15.30 -3.07 -36.17
C ASP A 54 -16.31 -2.60 -35.10
N ALA A 55 -16.38 -1.29 -34.95
CA ALA A 55 -17.16 -0.52 -34.00
C ALA A 55 -18.67 -0.80 -33.92
N ALA A 56 -19.21 -0.60 -32.72
CA ALA A 56 -20.48 0.08 -32.55
C ALA A 56 -20.41 0.93 -31.28
N ALA A 57 -20.40 2.24 -31.49
CA ALA A 57 -20.66 3.24 -30.47
C ALA A 57 -22.11 3.11 -29.99
N ASP A 58 -22.31 3.08 -28.67
CA ASP A 58 -23.58 3.46 -28.06
C ASP A 58 -23.27 4.53 -26.99
N ASP A 59 -23.72 5.73 -27.32
CA ASP A 59 -23.60 6.95 -26.55
C ASP A 59 -24.78 6.99 -25.58
N THR A 60 -24.55 6.49 -24.37
CA THR A 60 -25.37 6.88 -23.21
C THR A 60 -24.50 7.75 -22.33
N SER A 61 -24.52 9.03 -22.65
CA SER A 61 -24.07 10.11 -21.77
C SER A 61 -24.92 10.11 -20.49
N GLU A 62 -24.47 9.36 -19.50
CA GLU A 62 -24.64 9.70 -18.09
C GLU A 62 -23.36 10.41 -17.65
N ASP A 63 -23.54 11.46 -16.85
CA ASP A 63 -22.57 12.42 -16.34
C ASP A 63 -21.45 11.74 -15.50
N ASP A 64 -20.62 10.94 -16.16
CA ASP A 64 -19.37 10.41 -15.62
C ASP A 64 -18.33 11.48 -15.92
N GLY A 65 -18.14 12.39 -14.96
CA GLY A 65 -17.04 13.35 -14.98
C GLY A 65 -15.78 12.60 -15.38
N ALA A 66 -15.37 12.79 -16.63
CA ALA A 66 -14.42 11.93 -17.31
C ALA A 66 -13.07 12.01 -16.59
N VAL A 67 -12.84 11.17 -15.58
CA VAL A 67 -11.52 10.92 -15.02
C VAL A 67 -10.77 10.10 -16.07
N THR A 68 -10.31 10.83 -17.07
CA THR A 68 -9.37 10.44 -18.12
C THR A 68 -7.96 10.95 -17.78
N GLY A 69 -7.78 11.45 -16.55
CA GLY A 69 -6.54 11.97 -15.98
C GLY A 69 -6.37 11.53 -14.52
N LYS A 70 -5.29 12.00 -13.90
CA LYS A 70 -5.00 11.82 -12.47
C LYS A 70 -6.04 12.56 -11.62
N TYR A 71 -6.22 12.17 -10.36
CA TYR A 71 -7.00 12.94 -9.37
C TYR A 71 -6.26 14.26 -9.08
N ALA A 72 -6.97 15.38 -8.91
CA ALA A 72 -6.33 16.67 -8.69
C ALA A 72 -5.72 16.79 -7.28
N SER A 73 -6.15 15.96 -6.34
CA SER A 73 -5.62 15.92 -4.98
C SER A 73 -5.64 14.51 -4.39
N ILE A 74 -4.90 14.32 -3.29
CA ILE A 74 -4.97 13.08 -2.49
C ILE A 74 -6.38 12.89 -1.92
N GLN A 75 -7.05 13.97 -1.52
CA GLN A 75 -8.42 13.89 -0.99
C GLN A 75 -9.38 13.32 -2.04
N GLU A 76 -9.35 13.83 -3.28
CA GLU A 76 -10.18 13.29 -4.37
C GLU A 76 -9.85 11.83 -4.68
N PHE A 77 -8.59 11.43 -4.53
CA PHE A 77 -8.20 10.03 -4.67
C PHE A 77 -8.83 9.16 -3.57
N ILE A 78 -8.73 9.56 -2.30
CA ILE A 78 -9.34 8.84 -1.16
C ILE A 78 -10.85 8.75 -1.31
N GLU A 79 -11.51 9.84 -1.71
CA GLU A 79 -12.96 9.93 -1.90
C GLU A 79 -13.46 9.23 -3.17
N SER A 80 -12.55 8.77 -4.03
CA SER A 80 -12.94 8.05 -5.25
C SER A 80 -13.64 6.74 -4.94
N ASP A 81 -14.66 6.38 -5.74
CA ASP A 81 -15.42 5.13 -5.57
C ASP A 81 -14.51 3.90 -5.48
N MET A 82 -13.42 3.88 -6.27
CA MET A 82 -12.44 2.80 -6.24
C MET A 82 -11.74 2.68 -4.88
N MET A 83 -11.29 3.81 -4.31
CA MET A 83 -10.64 3.82 -3.01
C MET A 83 -11.64 3.54 -1.89
N GLN A 84 -12.85 4.09 -1.95
CA GLN A 84 -13.90 3.84 -0.97
C GLN A 84 -14.34 2.38 -0.93
N GLU A 85 -14.52 1.72 -2.08
CA GLU A 85 -14.80 0.27 -2.16
C GLU A 85 -13.69 -0.56 -1.48
N GLN A 86 -12.43 -0.16 -1.71
CA GLN A 86 -11.27 -0.87 -1.21
C GLN A 86 -11.07 -0.64 0.30
N LEU A 87 -11.27 0.59 0.77
CA LEU A 87 -11.28 0.94 2.18
C LEU A 87 -12.41 0.23 2.92
N ALA A 88 -13.62 0.17 2.37
CA ALA A 88 -14.73 -0.55 2.99
C ALA A 88 -14.42 -2.03 3.17
N THR A 89 -13.79 -2.66 2.16
CA THR A 89 -13.36 -4.07 2.25
C THR A 89 -12.27 -4.26 3.32
N GLN A 90 -11.33 -3.32 3.40
CA GLN A 90 -10.25 -3.35 4.38
C GLN A 90 -10.77 -3.12 5.80
N MET A 91 -11.58 -2.10 6.02
CA MET A 91 -12.27 -1.83 7.29
C MET A 91 -13.06 -3.06 7.74
N SER A 92 -13.83 -3.69 6.83
CA SER A 92 -14.59 -4.88 7.19
C SER A 92 -13.71 -6.10 7.53
N SER A 93 -12.50 -6.16 6.97
CA SER A 93 -11.51 -7.17 7.37
C SER A 93 -10.89 -6.89 8.74
N LEU A 94 -10.88 -5.62 9.17
CA LEU A 94 -10.42 -5.17 10.49
C LEU A 94 -11.54 -5.17 11.54
N GLU A 95 -12.82 -5.18 11.13
CA GLU A 95 -13.96 -5.26 12.04
C GLU A 95 -13.82 -6.48 12.97
N GLY A 96 -13.90 -6.23 14.27
CA GLY A 96 -13.74 -7.27 15.30
C GLY A 96 -12.30 -7.62 15.67
N SER A 97 -11.28 -7.02 15.04
CA SER A 97 -9.88 -7.18 15.43
C SER A 97 -9.45 -6.31 16.63
N GLY A 98 -10.30 -5.37 17.05
CA GLY A 98 -9.96 -4.36 18.06
C GLY A 98 -9.15 -3.18 17.50
N MET A 99 -9.07 -3.07 16.16
CA MET A 99 -8.42 -1.98 15.46
C MET A 99 -9.31 -1.45 14.33
N SER A 100 -9.17 -0.17 14.02
CA SER A 100 -9.77 0.51 12.88
C SER A 100 -8.71 1.26 12.07
N MET A 101 -9.00 1.49 10.80
CA MET A 101 -8.13 2.25 9.90
C MET A 101 -8.91 3.42 9.30
N GLU A 102 -8.29 4.59 9.22
CA GLU A 102 -8.81 5.77 8.53
C GLU A 102 -7.75 6.34 7.58
N LEU A 103 -8.19 6.74 6.38
CA LEU A 103 -7.40 7.51 5.43
C LEU A 103 -7.80 8.97 5.43
N SER A 104 -6.81 9.87 5.47
CA SER A 104 -7.02 11.31 5.33
C SER A 104 -5.93 11.93 4.45
N ALA A 105 -6.23 13.07 3.85
CA ALA A 105 -5.28 13.86 3.08
C ALA A 105 -4.92 15.15 3.82
N GLU A 106 -3.63 15.49 3.82
CA GLU A 106 -3.14 16.78 4.29
C GLU A 106 -2.12 17.31 3.27
N ASP A 107 -2.52 18.30 2.47
CA ASP A 107 -1.71 18.85 1.37
C ASP A 107 -1.18 17.76 0.41
N ASN A 108 0.13 17.48 0.46
CA ASN A 108 0.80 16.42 -0.32
C ASN A 108 0.97 15.10 0.45
N LYS A 109 0.35 14.97 1.62
CA LYS A 109 0.46 13.79 2.49
C LYS A 109 -0.80 12.95 2.45
N LEU A 110 -0.62 11.65 2.21
CA LEU A 110 -1.63 10.62 2.42
C LEU A 110 -1.40 10.01 3.80
N ILE A 111 -2.32 10.23 4.73
CA ILE A 111 -2.19 9.83 6.13
C ILE A 111 -3.03 8.57 6.38
N TYR A 112 -2.35 7.47 6.67
CA TYR A 112 -2.91 6.22 7.18
C TYR A 112 -2.94 6.22 8.70
N SER A 113 -4.13 6.19 9.27
CA SER A 113 -4.36 6.22 10.72
C SER A 113 -4.88 4.87 11.18
N PHE A 114 -4.07 4.13 11.93
CA PHE A 114 -4.47 2.89 12.56
C PHE A 114 -4.82 3.16 14.02
N LYS A 115 -6.11 3.13 14.35
CA LYS A 115 -6.56 3.30 15.72
C LYS A 115 -6.78 1.95 16.39
N ILE A 116 -6.27 1.80 17.60
CA ILE A 116 -6.44 0.60 18.40
C ILE A 116 -7.63 0.83 19.34
N ASP A 117 -8.81 0.42 18.91
CA ASP A 117 -10.05 0.65 19.66
C ASP A 117 -10.14 -0.16 20.96
N ASP A 118 -9.43 -1.29 21.03
CA ASP A 118 -9.34 -2.09 22.26
C ASP A 118 -8.32 -1.47 23.25
N PRO A 119 -8.76 -1.01 24.44
CA PRO A 119 -7.88 -0.36 25.40
C PRO A 119 -6.83 -1.30 26.01
N ASP A 120 -7.14 -2.60 26.13
CA ASP A 120 -6.19 -3.58 26.66
C ASP A 120 -5.09 -3.86 25.63
N LEU A 121 -5.47 -3.95 24.35
CA LEU A 121 -4.50 -4.06 23.24
C LEU A 121 -3.65 -2.80 23.12
N SER A 122 -4.27 -1.62 23.22
CA SER A 122 -3.60 -0.34 23.16
C SER A 122 -2.59 -0.17 24.30
N ALA A 123 -2.94 -0.58 25.52
CA ALA A 123 -2.03 -0.53 26.66
C ALA A 123 -0.87 -1.53 26.55
N ALA A 124 -1.03 -2.59 25.77
CA ALA A 124 0.01 -3.57 25.48
C ALA A 124 0.95 -3.15 24.34
N MET A 125 0.58 -2.12 23.56
CA MET A 125 1.43 -1.63 22.49
C MET A 125 2.60 -0.79 23.01
N ASP A 126 3.77 -1.06 22.44
CA ASP A 126 4.97 -0.26 22.69
C ASP A 126 5.27 0.63 21.48
N ALA A 127 5.34 1.94 21.71
CA ALA A 127 5.57 2.92 20.66
C ALA A 127 6.89 2.68 19.90
N SER A 128 7.97 2.33 20.61
CA SER A 128 9.27 2.08 19.98
C SER A 128 9.27 0.80 19.15
N ALA A 129 8.51 -0.22 19.56
CA ALA A 129 8.29 -1.42 18.75
C ALA A 129 7.49 -1.12 17.48
N LEU A 130 6.45 -0.27 17.57
CA LEU A 130 5.68 0.19 16.42
C LEU A 130 6.54 1.00 15.44
N GLU A 131 7.35 1.95 15.93
CA GLU A 131 8.30 2.71 15.12
C GLU A 131 9.32 1.80 14.43
N SER A 132 9.88 0.83 15.15
CA SER A 132 10.83 -0.14 14.58
C SER A 132 10.18 -1.01 13.49
N SER A 133 8.91 -1.37 13.69
CA SER A 133 8.12 -2.09 12.69
C SER A 133 7.85 -1.25 11.45
N LEU A 134 7.55 0.04 11.63
CA LEU A 134 7.38 1.01 10.54
C LEU A 134 8.69 1.21 9.76
N ASP A 135 9.82 1.35 10.45
CA ASP A 135 11.14 1.49 9.83
C ASP A 135 11.52 0.24 9.03
N SER A 136 11.19 -0.96 9.55
CA SER A 136 11.42 -2.22 8.85
C SER A 136 10.58 -2.37 7.58
N GLN A 137 9.47 -1.64 7.49
CA GLN A 137 8.53 -1.64 6.36
C GLN A 137 8.66 -0.39 5.48
N ALA A 138 9.65 0.48 5.73
CA ALA A 138 9.82 1.75 5.05
C ALA A 138 9.76 1.59 3.52
N SER A 139 10.51 0.65 2.96
CA SER A 139 10.55 0.37 1.51
C SER A 139 9.17 0.07 0.90
N THR A 140 8.25 -0.52 1.66
CA THR A 140 6.88 -0.78 1.21
C THR A 140 6.09 0.53 1.10
N PHE A 141 6.16 1.38 2.14
CA PHE A 141 5.48 2.67 2.15
C PHE A 141 6.10 3.67 1.16
N GLU A 142 7.41 3.65 1.01
CA GLU A 142 8.11 4.44 -0.01
C GLU A 142 7.72 3.99 -1.42
N SER A 143 7.56 2.68 -1.65
CA SER A 143 7.01 2.17 -2.93
C SER A 143 5.60 2.68 -3.18
N VAL A 144 4.76 2.78 -2.14
CA VAL A 144 3.43 3.38 -2.25
C VAL A 144 3.53 4.85 -2.61
N ALA A 145 4.38 5.61 -1.92
CA ALA A 145 4.63 7.01 -2.23
C ALA A 145 5.12 7.21 -3.68
N GLY A 146 5.97 6.30 -4.19
CA GLY A 146 6.49 6.32 -5.56
C GLY A 146 5.43 6.06 -6.64
N VAL A 147 4.34 5.36 -6.31
CA VAL A 147 3.26 5.12 -7.28
C VAL A 147 2.16 6.17 -7.27
N LEU A 148 2.00 6.91 -6.18
CA LEU A 148 0.97 7.94 -6.05
C LEU A 148 1.01 8.96 -7.21
N PRO A 149 2.16 9.47 -7.68
CA PRO A 149 2.23 10.43 -8.79
C PRO A 149 1.65 9.92 -10.11
N ALA A 150 1.43 8.61 -10.28
CA ALA A 150 0.77 8.05 -11.45
C ALA A 150 -0.76 8.17 -11.39
N ALA A 151 -1.32 8.28 -10.19
CA ALA A 151 -2.75 8.37 -9.92
C ALA A 151 -3.20 9.79 -9.55
N ILE A 152 -2.35 10.60 -8.91
CA ILE A 152 -2.68 11.95 -8.44
C ILE A 152 -1.76 13.00 -9.06
N ASP A 153 -2.28 14.21 -9.29
CA ASP A 153 -1.53 15.36 -9.81
C ASP A 153 -0.97 16.22 -8.66
N VAL A 154 -0.27 15.54 -7.74
CA VAL A 154 0.37 16.16 -6.57
C VAL A 154 1.87 15.91 -6.68
N GLU A 155 2.65 16.98 -6.55
CA GLU A 155 4.11 16.90 -6.55
C GLU A 155 4.61 16.30 -5.22
N ASN A 156 5.57 15.38 -5.33
CA ASN A 156 6.26 14.75 -4.19
C ASN A 156 5.30 14.25 -3.08
N PRO A 157 4.37 13.34 -3.39
CA PRO A 157 3.45 12.83 -2.39
C PRO A 157 4.20 12.04 -1.32
N VAL A 158 3.77 12.20 -0.07
CA VAL A 158 4.33 11.53 1.10
C VAL A 158 3.26 10.65 1.72
N VAL A 159 3.63 9.44 2.11
CA VAL A 159 2.76 8.54 2.87
C VAL A 159 3.12 8.69 4.35
N VAL A 160 2.16 9.05 5.18
CA VAL A 160 2.31 9.10 6.64
C VAL A 160 1.56 7.92 7.23
N VAL A 161 2.20 7.15 8.09
CA VAL A 161 1.57 6.06 8.82
C VAL A 161 1.62 6.39 10.30
N ARG A 162 0.44 6.51 10.92
CA ARG A 162 0.29 6.80 12.35
C ARG A 162 -0.51 5.72 13.06
N TYR A 163 -0.08 5.37 14.26
CA TYR A 163 -0.80 4.52 15.20
C TYR A 163 -1.40 5.39 16.29
N LEU A 164 -2.68 5.18 16.59
CA LEU A 164 -3.42 5.89 17.63
C LEU A 164 -3.88 4.90 18.71
N ASP A 165 -3.85 5.33 19.96
CA ASP A 165 -4.41 4.59 21.08
C ASP A 165 -5.95 4.58 21.07
N SER A 166 -6.56 3.89 22.03
CA SER A 166 -8.02 3.82 22.16
C SER A 166 -8.70 5.19 22.36
N ASP A 167 -7.99 6.14 22.95
CA ASP A 167 -8.43 7.52 23.18
C ASP A 167 -8.20 8.42 21.95
N GLY A 168 -7.46 7.93 20.94
CA GLY A 168 -7.10 8.65 19.72
C GLY A 168 -5.81 9.47 19.86
N ASN A 169 -5.01 9.28 20.90
CA ASN A 169 -3.70 9.91 21.01
C ASN A 169 -2.69 9.17 20.14
N GLU A 170 -1.75 9.92 19.57
CA GLU A 170 -0.68 9.33 18.76
C GLU A 170 0.29 8.50 19.61
N LEU A 171 0.46 7.24 19.24
CA LEU A 171 1.44 6.33 19.81
C LEU A 171 2.76 6.38 19.04
N ALA A 172 2.68 6.33 17.71
CA ALA A 172 3.83 6.33 16.81
C ALA A 172 3.42 6.90 15.45
N SER A 173 4.35 7.57 14.77
CA SER A 173 4.12 8.13 13.44
C SER A 173 5.41 8.14 12.63
N ARG A 174 5.32 7.77 11.35
CA ARG A 174 6.43 7.87 10.38
C ARG A 174 5.95 8.40 9.05
N GLU A 175 6.83 9.16 8.41
CA GLU A 175 6.61 9.70 7.07
C GLU A 175 7.55 9.00 6.08
N PHE A 176 7.01 8.63 4.93
CA PHE A 176 7.69 7.90 3.86
C PHE A 176 7.47 8.63 2.55
N ALA A 177 8.55 9.17 1.98
CA ALA A 177 8.55 9.71 0.63
C ALA A 177 8.86 8.59 -0.37
N ALA A 178 8.67 8.84 -1.66
CA ALA A 178 9.15 7.89 -2.68
C ALA A 178 10.65 7.65 -2.49
N SER A 179 11.09 6.38 -2.53
CA SER A 179 12.53 6.08 -2.52
C SER A 179 13.13 6.75 -3.77
N ASP A 180 14.01 7.73 -3.58
CA ASP A 180 14.87 8.24 -4.66
C ASP A 180 15.92 7.16 -5.00
N ASP A 181 15.48 5.99 -5.48
CA ASP A 181 16.41 4.97 -6.00
C ASP A 181 16.85 5.33 -7.42
N THR A 182 17.46 6.52 -7.53
CA THR A 182 18.36 6.88 -8.61
C THR A 182 19.54 7.64 -8.00
N ALA A 183 20.41 6.88 -7.32
CA ALA A 183 21.79 7.16 -6.87
C ALA A 183 21.93 6.65 -5.42
N ASP A 184 22.59 5.52 -5.14
CA ASP A 184 24.05 5.43 -5.22
C ASP A 184 24.47 3.96 -4.92
N ASP A 185 24.29 3.03 -5.87
CA ASP A 185 25.13 1.81 -5.93
C ASP A 185 26.34 2.10 -6.82
N ALA A 186 27.08 3.16 -6.46
CA ALA A 186 28.33 3.55 -7.08
C ALA A 186 29.37 3.89 -6.01
N ALA A 187 29.51 3.01 -5.01
CA ALA A 187 30.71 2.94 -4.18
C ALA A 187 31.09 1.48 -3.87
N ALA A 188 31.05 0.62 -4.87
CA ALA A 188 32.02 -0.47 -4.96
C ALA A 188 33.32 0.11 -5.53
N ASP A 189 34.43 -0.18 -4.87
CA ASP A 189 35.82 -0.03 -5.33
C ASP A 189 36.54 1.30 -5.06
N THR A 190 37.03 1.48 -3.83
CA THR A 190 38.38 2.00 -3.45
C THR A 190 38.45 2.03 -1.91
N ALA A 191 39.48 1.58 -1.19
CA ALA A 191 40.87 1.31 -1.51
C ALA A 191 41.51 0.40 -0.43
N GLU A 192 42.48 -0.39 -0.91
CA GLU A 192 43.69 -0.97 -0.27
C GLU A 192 43.62 -1.79 1.04
#